data_AF-A0A524IW37-F1
#
_entry.id   AF-A0A524IW37-F1
#
_cell.length_a   1.000
_cell.length_b   1.000
_cell.length_c   1.000
_cell.angle_alpha   90.00
_cell.angle_beta   90.00
_cell.angle_gamma   90.00
#
_symmetry.space_group_name_H-M   'P 1'
#
loop_
_entity.id
_entity.type
_entity.pdbx_description
1 polymer ?
#
loop_
_entity_poly.entity_id
_entity_poly.type
_entity_poly.pdbx_seq_one_letter_code
_entity_poly.pdbx_strand_id
1 'polypeptide(L)'
;MRWGNMTEQSDSPDLERPVELMMRSLDDELTAEERAEFDDRLATEQEYRAEWQRLSRAREVTMGMKLRNPPEEVWEGYWTSVYSRVERGLGWLLVSVGAIIVGAWAVREWISALLEDTATPAPVRYSMIALCVGLLILLVSVARHRFNVQKSDPYKDIQR
;
A
#
# COMPACT_ATOMS: atom_id res chain seq x y z
N MET A 1 -53.75 17.52 -5.45
CA MET A 1 -52.72 16.91 -6.30
C MET A 1 -51.90 15.97 -5.43
N ARG A 2 -52.19 14.67 -5.52
CA ARG A 2 -51.62 13.61 -4.70
C ARG A 2 -50.66 12.85 -5.60
N TRP A 3 -49.36 12.97 -5.35
CA TRP A 3 -48.34 12.17 -6.03
C TRP A 3 -48.57 10.71 -5.64
N GLY A 4 -49.03 9.91 -6.59
CA GLY A 4 -49.20 8.48 -6.44
C GLY A 4 -47.84 7.81 -6.51
N ASN A 5 -47.56 6.98 -5.50
CA ASN A 5 -46.45 6.05 -5.44
C ASN A 5 -46.30 5.30 -6.78
N MET A 6 -45.10 5.37 -7.36
CA MET A 6 -44.71 4.59 -8.52
C MET A 6 -43.33 3.96 -8.29
N THR A 7 -43.18 3.35 -7.11
CA THR A 7 -42.08 2.42 -6.78
C THR A 7 -42.63 1.19 -6.07
N GLU A 8 -43.86 0.79 -6.42
CA GLU A 8 -44.37 -0.54 -6.08
C GLU A 8 -44.15 -1.44 -7.30
N GLN A 9 -43.14 -2.30 -7.15
CA GLN A 9 -43.27 -3.71 -7.52
C GLN A 9 -43.27 -4.04 -9.02
N SER A 10 -42.07 -4.04 -9.64
CA SER A 10 -41.75 -4.98 -10.72
C SER A 10 -40.79 -6.05 -10.20
N ASP A 11 -41.15 -6.68 -9.09
CA ASP A 11 -40.54 -7.93 -8.66
C ASP A 11 -41.22 -9.02 -9.49
N SER A 12 -40.74 -9.20 -10.73
CA SER A 12 -41.21 -10.24 -11.66
C SER A 12 -40.19 -11.37 -11.62
N PRO A 13 -40.29 -12.31 -10.65
CA PRO A 13 -39.32 -13.40 -10.50
C PRO A 13 -39.11 -14.23 -11.79
N ASP A 14 -40.09 -14.22 -12.70
CA ASP A 14 -40.01 -14.90 -13.99
C ASP A 14 -38.99 -14.29 -14.98
N LEU A 15 -38.64 -13.01 -14.85
CA LEU A 15 -37.65 -12.35 -15.72
C LEU A 15 -36.22 -12.41 -15.16
N GLU A 16 -36.08 -12.64 -13.85
CA GLU A 16 -34.77 -12.73 -13.19
C GLU A 16 -34.13 -14.10 -13.38
N ARG A 17 -34.93 -15.18 -13.31
CA ARG A 17 -34.43 -16.56 -13.45
C ARG A 17 -33.70 -16.81 -14.78
N PRO A 18 -34.21 -16.38 -15.94
CA PRO A 18 -33.51 -16.55 -17.20
C PRO A 18 -32.16 -15.82 -17.24
N VAL A 19 -32.11 -14.59 -16.69
CA VAL A 19 -30.87 -13.79 -16.62
C VAL A 19 -29.86 -14.41 -15.64
N GLU A 20 -30.33 -14.91 -14.50
CA GLU A 20 -29.50 -15.63 -13.52
C GLU A 20 -28.83 -16.85 -14.15
N LEU A 21 -29.59 -17.66 -14.89
CA LEU A 21 -29.07 -18.83 -15.60
C LEU A 21 -28.00 -18.45 -16.63
N MET A 22 -28.18 -17.33 -17.36
CA MET A 22 -27.14 -16.84 -18.28
C MET A 22 -25.85 -16.47 -17.55
N MET A 23 -25.95 -15.71 -16.46
CA MET A 23 -24.78 -15.25 -15.70
C MET A 23 -24.02 -16.43 -15.10
N ARG A 24 -24.73 -17.36 -14.46
CA ARG A 24 -24.12 -18.59 -13.91
C ARG A 24 -23.55 -19.50 -15.00
N SER A 25 -24.13 -19.50 -16.20
CA SER A 25 -23.58 -20.21 -17.36
C SER A 25 -22.27 -19.59 -17.87
N LEU A 26 -22.07 -18.27 -17.77
CA LEU A 26 -20.80 -17.62 -18.17
C LEU A 26 -19.63 -18.00 -17.26
N ASP A 27 -19.94 -18.25 -15.98
CA ASP A 27 -18.99 -18.61 -14.91
C ASP A 27 -18.86 -20.13 -14.71
N ASP A 28 -19.60 -20.93 -15.47
CA ASP A 28 -19.62 -22.41 -15.41
C ASP A 28 -20.15 -22.97 -14.07
N GLU A 29 -21.10 -22.27 -13.45
CA GLU A 29 -21.68 -22.55 -12.11
C GLU A 29 -23.10 -23.16 -12.17
N LEU A 30 -23.55 -23.63 -13.33
CA LEU A 30 -24.85 -24.29 -13.47
C LEU A 30 -24.81 -25.73 -12.94
N THR A 31 -25.82 -26.11 -12.16
CA THR A 31 -26.05 -27.52 -11.82
C THR A 31 -26.62 -28.29 -13.03
N ALA A 32 -26.62 -29.62 -12.99
CA ALA A 32 -27.11 -30.44 -14.11
C ALA A 32 -28.59 -30.17 -14.45
N GLU A 33 -29.41 -29.90 -13.44
CA GLU A 33 -30.84 -29.59 -13.59
C GLU A 33 -31.03 -28.21 -14.25
N GLU A 34 -30.28 -27.22 -13.79
CA GLU A 34 -30.30 -25.85 -14.33
C GLU A 34 -29.70 -25.77 -15.73
N ARG A 35 -28.71 -26.61 -16.03
CA ARG A 35 -28.15 -26.76 -17.37
C ARG A 35 -29.21 -27.25 -18.36
N ALA A 36 -30.02 -28.24 -17.97
CA ALA A 36 -31.11 -28.74 -18.80
C ALA A 36 -32.19 -27.67 -19.02
N GLU A 37 -32.56 -26.91 -17.98
CA GLU A 37 -33.48 -25.77 -18.09
C GLU A 37 -32.94 -24.69 -19.05
N PHE A 38 -31.67 -24.34 -18.90
CA PHE A 38 -30.99 -23.35 -19.75
C PHE A 38 -30.96 -23.78 -21.22
N ASP A 39 -30.60 -25.04 -21.50
CA ASP A 39 -30.49 -25.56 -22.86
C ASP A 39 -31.88 -25.69 -23.53
N ASP A 40 -32.92 -26.07 -22.78
CA ASP A 40 -34.31 -26.11 -23.25
C ASP A 40 -34.82 -24.71 -23.66
N ARG A 41 -34.56 -23.70 -22.83
CA ARG A 41 -34.90 -22.31 -23.14
C ARG A 41 -34.11 -21.78 -24.32
N LEU A 42 -32.82 -22.12 -24.43
CA LEU A 42 -32.00 -21.73 -25.58
C LEU A 42 -32.55 -22.33 -26.90
N ALA A 43 -33.15 -23.52 -26.83
CA ALA A 43 -33.79 -24.18 -27.96
C ALA A 43 -35.15 -23.55 -28.33
N THR A 44 -35.93 -23.16 -27.32
CA THR A 44 -37.34 -22.76 -27.46
C THR A 44 -37.54 -21.25 -27.65
N GLU A 45 -36.71 -20.41 -27.02
CA GLU A 45 -36.87 -18.96 -26.98
C GLU A 45 -35.80 -18.25 -27.84
N GLN A 46 -36.24 -17.59 -28.92
CA GLN A 46 -35.33 -16.90 -29.85
C GLN A 46 -34.63 -15.68 -29.21
N GLU A 47 -35.35 -14.92 -28.38
CA GLU A 47 -34.84 -13.73 -27.69
C GLU A 47 -33.75 -14.10 -26.67
N TYR A 48 -33.99 -15.17 -25.90
CA TYR A 48 -33.04 -15.74 -24.95
C TYR A 48 -31.72 -16.15 -25.64
N ARG A 49 -31.83 -16.79 -26.81
CA ARG A 49 -30.66 -17.17 -27.62
C ARG A 49 -29.87 -15.96 -28.13
N ALA A 50 -30.56 -14.90 -28.56
CA ALA A 50 -29.91 -13.69 -29.06
C ALA A 50 -29.13 -12.98 -27.95
N GLU A 51 -29.70 -12.88 -26.75
CA GLU A 51 -29.05 -12.26 -25.60
C GLU A 51 -27.86 -13.09 -25.10
N TRP A 52 -27.98 -14.43 -25.06
CA TRP A 52 -26.85 -15.31 -24.76
C TRP A 52 -25.66 -15.11 -25.72
N GLN A 53 -25.91 -14.99 -27.02
CA GLN A 53 -24.86 -14.73 -28.01
C GLN A 53 -24.17 -13.38 -27.78
N ARG A 54 -24.92 -12.36 -27.37
CA ARG A 54 -24.38 -11.02 -27.04
C ARG A 54 -23.42 -11.10 -25.86
N LEU A 55 -23.86 -11.73 -24.77
CA LEU A 55 -23.08 -11.88 -23.54
C LEU A 55 -21.84 -12.76 -23.75
N SER A 56 -22.00 -13.89 -24.44
CA SER A 56 -20.89 -14.81 -24.73
C SER A 56 -19.79 -14.14 -25.56
N ARG A 57 -20.16 -13.33 -26.56
CA ARG A 57 -19.20 -12.55 -27.36
C ARG A 57 -18.44 -11.51 -26.51
N ALA A 58 -19.12 -10.83 -25.59
CA ALA A 58 -18.47 -9.87 -24.69
C ALA A 58 -17.46 -10.57 -23.76
N ARG A 59 -17.81 -11.75 -23.23
CA ARG A 59 -16.90 -12.60 -22.45
C ARG A 59 -15.69 -13.02 -23.27
N GLU A 60 -15.89 -13.48 -24.50
CA GLU A 60 -14.80 -13.93 -25.38
C GLU A 60 -13.81 -12.80 -25.68
N VAL A 61 -14.30 -11.60 -26.01
CA VAL A 61 -13.46 -10.42 -26.23
C VAL A 61 -12.67 -10.05 -24.98
N THR A 62 -13.31 -10.10 -23.81
CA THR A 62 -12.67 -9.74 -22.53
C THR A 62 -11.65 -10.81 -22.08
N MET A 63 -11.94 -12.10 -22.29
CA MET A 63 -11.01 -13.20 -22.02
C MET A 63 -9.82 -13.21 -22.98
N GLY A 64 -10.03 -12.76 -24.23
CA GLY A 64 -8.96 -12.56 -25.22
C GLY A 64 -8.04 -11.38 -24.91
N MET A 65 -8.46 -10.46 -24.04
CA MET A 65 -7.59 -9.41 -23.51
C MET A 65 -6.60 -10.02 -22.52
N LYS A 66 -5.45 -10.45 -23.03
CA LYS A 66 -4.28 -10.71 -22.19
C LYS A 66 -3.88 -9.38 -21.54
N LEU A 67 -4.26 -9.19 -20.28
CA LEU A 67 -3.64 -8.22 -19.40
C LEU A 67 -2.14 -8.46 -19.47
N ARG A 68 -1.43 -7.52 -20.08
CA ARG A 68 0.02 -7.58 -20.23
C ARG A 68 0.60 -7.62 -18.83
N ASN A 69 1.05 -8.81 -18.40
CA ASN A 69 1.73 -8.98 -17.14
C ASN A 69 2.89 -7.96 -17.11
N PRO A 70 3.00 -7.12 -16.07
CA PRO A 70 4.11 -6.20 -15.97
C PRO A 70 5.41 -7.01 -16.02
N PRO A 71 6.42 -6.59 -16.82
CA PRO A 71 7.67 -7.33 -16.93
C PRO A 71 8.33 -7.48 -15.56
N GLU A 72 8.93 -8.65 -15.30
CA GLU A 72 9.56 -9.01 -14.01
C GLU A 72 10.62 -7.97 -13.58
N GLU A 73 11.27 -7.32 -14.54
CA GLU A 73 12.22 -6.20 -14.34
C GLU A 73 11.62 -5.03 -13.54
N VAL A 74 10.32 -4.76 -13.70
CA VAL A 74 9.61 -3.70 -12.96
C VAL A 74 9.37 -4.12 -11.51
N TRP A 75 9.21 -5.43 -11.28
CA TRP A 75 8.99 -5.99 -9.94
C TRP A 75 10.26 -5.94 -9.09
N GLU A 76 11.41 -6.28 -9.66
CA GLU A 76 12.71 -6.23 -8.98
C GLU A 76 13.11 -4.79 -8.60
N GLY A 77 12.91 -3.84 -9.52
CA GLY A 77 13.19 -2.41 -9.26
C GLY A 77 12.31 -1.83 -8.17
N TYR A 78 11.04 -2.24 -8.11
CA TYR A 78 10.10 -1.78 -7.10
C TYR A 78 10.46 -2.30 -5.70
N TRP A 79 10.77 -3.60 -5.58
CA TRP A 79 11.18 -4.18 -4.29
C TRP A 79 12.47 -3.57 -3.74
N THR A 80 13.49 -3.40 -4.58
CA THR A 80 14.79 -2.88 -4.13
C THR A 80 14.70 -1.42 -3.69
N SER A 81 13.91 -0.60 -4.39
CA SER A 81 13.77 0.83 -4.10
C SER A 81 12.88 1.12 -2.88
N VAL A 82 11.84 0.32 -2.65
CA VAL A 82 10.94 0.47 -1.50
C VAL A 82 11.62 -0.05 -0.23
N TYR A 83 12.24 -1.23 -0.27
CA TYR A 83 12.86 -1.84 0.90
C TYR A 83 14.02 -0.98 1.43
N SER A 84 14.90 -0.52 0.54
CA SER A 84 16.02 0.35 0.91
C SER A 84 15.59 1.73 1.44
N ARG A 85 14.40 2.23 1.05
CA ARG A 85 13.87 3.51 1.54
C ARG A 85 13.22 3.38 2.91
N VAL A 86 12.50 2.28 3.13
CA VAL A 86 11.81 2.00 4.41
C VAL A 86 12.82 1.69 5.50
N GLU A 87 13.80 0.82 5.24
CA GLU A 87 14.82 0.41 6.21
C GLU A 87 15.59 1.64 6.74
N ARG A 88 15.92 2.58 5.85
CA ARG A 88 16.63 3.81 6.19
C ARG A 88 15.73 4.81 6.93
N GLY A 89 14.46 4.94 6.54
CA GLY A 89 13.51 5.83 7.22
C GLY A 89 13.24 5.39 8.66
N LEU A 90 13.02 4.09 8.85
CA LEU A 90 12.79 3.49 10.16
C LEU A 90 14.03 3.56 11.06
N GLY A 91 15.22 3.32 10.49
CA GLY A 91 16.49 3.45 11.21
C GLY A 91 16.70 4.86 11.76
N TRP A 92 16.44 5.91 10.98
CA TRP A 92 16.55 7.28 11.46
C TRP A 92 15.50 7.66 12.50
N LEU A 93 14.27 7.14 12.36
CA LEU A 93 13.22 7.34 13.35
C LEU A 93 13.66 6.77 14.70
N LEU A 94 14.14 5.51 14.70
CA LEU A 94 14.65 4.83 15.89
C LEU A 94 15.84 5.55 16.51
N VAL A 95 16.83 5.96 15.70
CA VAL A 95 17.98 6.73 16.18
C VAL A 95 17.55 8.06 16.81
N SER A 96 16.62 8.78 16.19
CA SER A 96 16.15 10.08 16.71
C SER A 96 15.43 9.92 18.05
N VAL A 97 14.53 8.93 18.14
CA VAL A 97 13.81 8.63 19.39
C VAL A 97 14.78 8.20 20.49
N GLY A 98 15.72 7.30 20.17
CA GLY A 98 16.76 6.87 21.11
C GLY A 98 17.62 8.03 21.60
N ALA A 99 18.04 8.92 20.70
CA ALA A 99 18.81 10.11 21.04
C ALA A 99 18.06 11.06 21.97
N ILE A 100 16.74 11.25 21.77
CA ILE A 100 15.90 12.07 22.65
C ILE A 100 15.82 11.45 24.05
N ILE A 101 15.58 10.14 24.15
CA ILE A 101 15.45 9.44 25.43
C ILE A 101 16.77 9.48 26.21
N VAL A 102 17.87 9.10 25.55
CA VAL A 102 19.21 9.12 26.15
C VAL A 102 19.61 10.54 26.52
N GLY A 103 19.33 11.51 25.66
CA GLY A 103 19.58 12.93 25.93
C GLY A 103 18.82 13.44 27.15
N ALA A 104 17.54 13.11 27.28
CA ALA A 104 16.73 13.50 28.43
C ALA A 104 17.23 12.87 29.74
N TRP A 105 17.56 11.58 29.72
CA TRP A 105 18.13 10.90 30.89
C TRP A 105 19.49 11.48 31.27
N ALA A 106 20.38 11.67 30.29
CA ALA A 106 21.67 12.29 30.51
C ALA A 106 21.51 13.67 31.15
N VAL A 107 20.70 14.57 30.56
CA VAL A 107 20.47 15.92 31.12
C VAL A 107 20.01 15.85 32.58
N ARG A 108 19.12 14.93 32.92
CA ARG A 108 18.67 14.74 34.31
C ARG A 108 19.82 14.34 35.23
N GLU A 109 20.58 13.32 34.85
CA GLU A 109 21.72 12.81 35.63
C GLU A 109 22.83 13.86 35.78
N TRP A 110 23.01 14.68 34.75
CA TRP A 110 23.96 15.78 34.75
C TRP A 110 23.55 16.91 35.68
N ILE A 111 22.26 17.26 35.72
CA ILE A 111 21.74 18.26 36.68
C ILE A 111 21.95 17.77 38.12
N SER A 112 21.68 16.49 38.41
CA SER A 112 21.92 15.93 39.75
C SER A 112 23.40 15.92 40.11
N ALA A 113 24.28 15.48 39.20
CA ALA A 113 25.72 15.45 39.43
C ALA A 113 26.32 16.86 39.64
N LEU A 114 25.80 17.87 38.95
CA LEU A 114 26.22 19.27 39.12
C LEU A 114 25.79 19.87 40.47
N LEU A 115 24.67 19.41 41.02
CA LEU A 115 24.17 19.86 42.32
C LEU A 115 24.95 19.22 43.49
N GLU A 116 25.45 18.00 43.32
CA GLU A 116 26.13 17.24 44.38
C GLU A 116 27.65 17.49 44.43
N ASP A 117 28.29 17.84 43.32
CA ASP A 117 29.74 17.99 43.28
C ASP A 117 30.15 19.45 43.56
N THR A 118 30.80 19.72 44.69
CA THR A 118 31.29 21.07 45.07
C THR A 118 32.78 21.28 44.77
N ALA A 119 33.49 20.26 44.24
CA ALA A 119 34.95 20.24 44.21
C ALA A 119 35.59 20.80 42.91
N THR A 120 34.89 20.74 41.78
CA THR A 120 35.39 21.23 40.48
C THR A 120 34.80 22.60 40.12
N PRO A 121 35.62 23.52 39.57
CA PRO A 121 35.12 24.82 39.11
C PRO A 121 34.03 24.66 38.06
N ALA A 122 32.88 25.32 38.29
CA ALA A 122 31.72 25.31 37.41
C ALA A 122 32.02 25.46 35.89
N PRO A 123 32.88 26.39 35.43
CA PRO A 123 33.10 26.58 33.98
C PRO A 123 33.77 25.37 33.30
N VAL A 124 34.67 24.66 33.99
CA VAL A 124 35.37 23.49 33.42
C VAL A 124 34.38 22.37 33.14
N ARG A 125 33.45 22.14 34.06
CA ARG A 125 32.39 21.14 33.92
C ARG A 125 31.51 21.41 32.70
N TYR A 126 31.02 22.65 32.57
CA TYR A 126 30.18 23.04 31.42
C TYR A 126 30.92 22.92 30.09
N SER A 127 32.23 23.23 30.05
CA SER A 127 33.02 23.13 28.82
C SER A 127 33.22 21.69 28.33
N MET A 128 33.47 20.74 29.25
CA MET A 128 33.62 19.32 28.90
C MET A 128 32.31 18.71 28.39
N ILE A 129 31.18 19.15 28.96
CA ILE A 129 29.83 18.76 28.51
C ILE A 129 29.54 19.32 27.12
N ALA A 130 29.74 20.63 26.93
CA ALA A 130 29.51 21.28 25.65
C ALA A 130 30.33 20.62 24.54
N LEU A 131 31.54 20.17 24.84
CA LEU A 131 32.41 19.45 23.92
C LEU A 131 31.84 18.06 23.56
N CYS A 132 31.46 17.25 24.55
CA CYS A 132 30.87 15.93 24.31
C CYS A 132 29.53 15.99 23.56
N VAL A 133 28.64 16.90 23.96
CA VAL A 133 27.34 17.11 23.31
C VAL A 133 27.54 17.65 21.90
N GLY A 134 28.43 18.63 21.72
CA GLY A 134 28.78 19.18 20.42
C GLY A 134 29.32 18.11 19.47
N LEU A 135 30.22 17.24 19.94
CA LEU A 135 30.76 16.13 19.16
C LEU A 135 29.66 15.15 18.74
N LEU A 136 28.74 14.82 19.65
CA LEU A 136 27.63 13.89 19.40
C LEU A 136 26.65 14.48 18.38
N ILE A 137 26.28 15.75 18.51
CA ILE A 137 25.45 16.47 17.53
C ILE A 137 26.15 16.51 16.16
N LEU A 138 27.46 16.77 16.14
CA LEU A 138 28.22 16.87 14.90
C LEU A 138 28.34 15.49 14.22
N LEU A 139 28.53 14.41 14.97
CA LEU A 139 28.47 13.04 14.48
C LEU A 139 27.12 12.72 13.85
N VAL A 140 26.01 13.03 14.55
CA VAL A 140 24.66 12.82 14.03
C VAL A 140 24.40 13.68 12.79
N SER A 141 24.86 14.92 12.77
CA SER A 141 24.73 15.85 11.64
C SER A 141 25.51 15.38 10.42
N VAL A 142 26.78 14.98 10.60
CA VAL A 142 27.63 14.46 9.52
C VAL A 142 27.07 13.15 9.00
N ALA A 143 26.62 12.24 9.87
CA ALA A 143 25.93 11.03 9.46
C ALA A 143 24.71 11.40 8.61
N ARG A 144 23.77 12.19 9.15
CA ARG A 144 22.57 12.65 8.42
C ARG A 144 22.92 13.26 7.06
N HIS A 145 23.90 14.16 7.01
CA HIS A 145 24.32 14.85 5.78
C HIS A 145 24.94 13.89 4.76
N ARG A 146 25.88 13.03 5.17
CA ARG A 146 26.52 12.01 4.32
C ARG A 146 25.47 11.10 3.69
N PHE A 147 24.46 10.71 4.46
CA PHE A 147 23.38 9.85 3.98
C PHE A 147 22.36 10.59 3.11
N ASN A 148 22.12 11.89 3.32
CA ASN A 148 21.26 12.69 2.45
C ASN A 148 21.93 12.99 1.11
N VAL A 149 23.23 13.23 1.09
CA VAL A 149 24.02 13.46 -0.14
C VAL A 149 24.07 12.20 -1.02
N GLN A 150 24.11 10.99 -0.43
CA GLN A 150 23.96 9.74 -1.22
C GLN A 150 22.61 9.63 -1.97
N LYS A 151 21.58 10.39 -1.58
CA LYS A 151 20.30 10.44 -2.31
C LYS A 151 20.34 11.39 -3.52
N SER A 152 21.30 12.31 -3.56
CA SER A 152 21.39 13.38 -4.56
C SER A 152 22.63 13.23 -5.43
N ASP A 153 23.04 12.01 -5.72
CA ASP A 153 24.11 11.74 -6.68
C ASP A 153 23.50 11.38 -8.05
N PRO A 154 23.25 12.37 -8.94
CA PRO A 154 22.70 12.15 -10.27
C PRO A 154 23.64 11.41 -11.23
N TYR A 155 24.85 11.02 -10.81
CA TYR A 155 25.81 10.29 -11.65
C TYR A 155 25.78 8.77 -11.49
N LYS A 156 24.83 8.21 -10.72
CA LYS A 156 24.79 6.77 -10.45
C LYS A 156 24.25 5.91 -11.61
N ASP A 157 23.66 6.52 -12.64
CA ASP A 157 23.02 5.81 -13.77
C ASP A 157 23.78 5.88 -15.11
N ILE A 158 25.03 6.37 -15.12
CA ILE A 158 25.85 6.30 -16.34
C ILE A 158 26.53 4.94 -16.40
N GLN A 159 25.80 3.93 -16.91
CA GLN A 159 26.41 2.70 -17.42
C GLN A 159 27.19 3.02 -18.70
N ARG A 160 28.44 2.55 -18.78
CA ARG A 160 29.32 2.68 -19.94
C ARG A 160 29.26 1.44 -20.81
#